data_AF-A0AAW9AF48-F1
#
_entry.id   AF-A0AAW9AF48-F1
#
_cell.length_a   1.000
_cell.length_b   1.000
_cell.length_c   1.000
_cell.angle_alpha   90.00
_cell.angle_beta   90.00
_cell.angle_gamma   90.00
#
_symmetry.space_group_name_H-M   'P 1'
#
loop_
_entity.id
_entity.type
_entity.pdbx_description
1 polymer ?
#
loop_
_entity_poly.entity_id
_entity_poly.type
_entity_poly.pdbx_seq_one_letter_code
_entity_poly.pdbx_strand_id
1 'polypeptide(L)'
;MKEWVGFNFQQEIERIRDVFGFDYVGIALVQSPERGFELKWAHVTGNKSERHRRIILQSGKGVAGLVFKTGKSMFVGDALHELGTDNLFNYPILVAEGLKSFGAIPLYKYSRVYGVMLVGYRKNQALTPEQFEEFKQEIGTKFGPFYDKEMVKDDSVQ
;
A
#
# COMPACT_ATOMS: atom_id res chain seq x y z
N MET A 1 16.80 -11.35 -4.93
CA MET A 1 16.53 -9.90 -4.75
C MET A 1 17.51 -9.06 -5.58
N LYS A 2 17.55 -9.23 -6.91
CA LYS A 2 18.42 -8.48 -7.84
C LYS A 2 17.62 -7.70 -8.91
N GLU A 3 16.31 -7.55 -8.73
CA GLU A 3 15.39 -7.13 -9.81
C GLU A 3 15.07 -5.63 -9.86
N TRP A 4 15.63 -4.79 -8.98
CA TRP A 4 15.24 -3.38 -8.84
C TRP A 4 16.43 -2.42 -8.91
N VAL A 5 17.50 -2.82 -9.61
CA VAL A 5 18.71 -2.00 -9.75
C VAL A 5 18.34 -0.68 -10.43
N GLY A 6 18.41 0.43 -9.69
CA GLY A 6 18.21 1.79 -10.20
C GLY A 6 16.95 2.52 -9.72
N PHE A 7 15.97 1.86 -9.10
CA PHE A 7 14.79 2.54 -8.54
C PHE A 7 14.89 2.65 -7.01
N ASN A 8 14.92 3.88 -6.51
CA ASN A 8 14.99 4.15 -5.08
C ASN A 8 13.58 4.30 -4.49
N PHE A 9 13.01 3.17 -4.06
CA PHE A 9 11.69 3.15 -3.41
C PHE A 9 11.58 4.09 -2.23
N GLN A 10 12.67 4.25 -1.44
CA GLN A 10 12.65 5.09 -0.26
C GLN A 10 12.51 6.58 -0.63
N GLN A 11 13.32 7.04 -1.59
CA GLN A 11 13.25 8.41 -2.07
C GLN A 11 11.88 8.73 -2.70
N GLU A 12 11.29 7.78 -3.42
CA GLU A 12 10.01 8.02 -4.07
C GLU A 12 8.86 8.10 -3.07
N ILE A 13 8.81 7.25 -2.04
CA ILE A 13 7.76 7.37 -1.02
C ILE A 13 7.89 8.64 -0.19
N GLU A 14 9.12 9.14 0.00
CA GLU A 14 9.36 10.45 0.64
C GLU A 14 8.81 11.58 -0.22
N ARG A 15 9.08 11.56 -1.54
CA ARG A 15 8.50 12.52 -2.50
C ARG A 15 6.96 12.48 -2.46
N ILE A 16 6.36 11.30 -2.55
CA ILE A 16 4.90 11.12 -2.53
C ILE A 16 4.33 11.66 -1.22
N ARG A 17 4.94 11.31 -0.08
CA ARG A 17 4.51 11.80 1.22
C ARG A 17 4.48 13.32 1.25
N ASP A 18 5.55 13.96 0.79
CA ASP A 18 5.70 15.42 0.88
C ASP A 18 4.79 16.15 -0.13
N VAL A 19 4.60 15.61 -1.35
CA VAL A 19 3.71 16.19 -2.38
C VAL A 19 2.25 16.17 -1.97
N PHE A 20 1.78 15.04 -1.42
CA PHE A 20 0.38 14.88 -1.01
C PHE A 20 0.14 15.27 0.45
N GLY A 21 1.20 15.55 1.22
CA GLY A 21 1.12 15.91 2.63
C GLY A 21 0.72 14.77 3.56
N PHE A 22 0.89 13.51 3.16
CA PHE A 22 0.53 12.35 3.99
C PHE A 22 1.36 12.29 5.27
N ASP A 23 0.77 11.86 6.38
CA ASP A 23 1.52 11.64 7.62
C ASP A 23 2.39 10.36 7.56
N TYR A 24 2.02 9.42 6.69
CA TYR A 24 2.66 8.12 6.54
C TYR A 24 2.49 7.59 5.13
N VAL A 25 3.57 7.01 4.59
CA VAL A 25 3.54 6.20 3.36
C VAL A 25 4.34 4.93 3.61
N GLY A 26 3.81 3.78 3.17
CA GLY A 26 4.50 2.50 3.29
C GLY A 26 4.25 1.59 2.09
N ILE A 27 5.23 0.76 1.78
CA ILE A 27 5.16 -0.27 0.74
C ILE A 27 5.33 -1.64 1.38
N ALA A 28 4.31 -2.47 1.25
CA ALA A 28 4.38 -3.89 1.54
C ALA A 28 4.73 -4.67 0.27
N LEU A 29 5.79 -5.49 0.31
CA LEU A 29 6.20 -6.32 -0.82
C LEU A 29 6.05 -7.79 -0.47
N VAL A 30 5.61 -8.58 -1.45
CA VAL A 30 5.52 -10.03 -1.31
C VAL A 30 6.92 -10.65 -1.24
N GLN A 31 7.10 -11.58 -0.32
CA GLN A 31 8.32 -12.37 -0.18
C GLN A 31 8.27 -13.61 -1.08
N SER A 32 9.40 -14.31 -1.18
CA SER A 32 9.55 -15.54 -2.00
C SER A 32 8.40 -16.55 -1.77
N PRO A 33 7.99 -17.32 -2.80
CA PRO A 33 7.05 -18.43 -2.68
C PRO A 33 7.41 -19.44 -1.57
N GLU A 34 8.72 -19.61 -1.29
CA GLU A 34 9.23 -20.47 -0.21
C GLU A 34 8.76 -20.03 1.19
N ARG A 35 8.41 -18.75 1.33
CA ARG A 35 7.85 -18.15 2.55
C ARG A 35 6.33 -17.97 2.45
N GLY A 36 5.64 -18.77 1.63
CA GLY A 36 4.19 -18.78 1.55
C GLY A 36 3.56 -17.45 1.11
N PHE A 37 4.28 -16.64 0.30
CA PHE A 37 3.83 -15.31 -0.14
C PHE A 37 3.53 -14.34 1.02
N GLU A 38 4.32 -14.38 2.09
CA GLU A 38 4.29 -13.37 3.15
C GLU A 38 4.47 -11.95 2.61
N LEU A 39 3.68 -10.99 3.11
CA LEU A 39 3.83 -9.56 2.87
C LEU A 39 4.53 -8.91 4.06
N LYS A 40 5.54 -8.09 3.78
CA LYS A 40 6.27 -7.29 4.78
C LYS A 40 6.40 -5.85 4.32
N TRP A 41 6.29 -4.91 5.26
CA TRP A 41 6.55 -3.49 5.02
C TRP A 41 8.05 -3.29 4.76
N ALA A 42 8.41 -3.18 3.48
CA ALA A 42 9.79 -3.12 3.02
C ALA A 42 10.34 -1.69 3.05
N HIS A 43 9.50 -0.71 2.75
CA HIS A 43 9.85 0.71 2.75
C HIS A 43 8.75 1.49 3.45
N VAL A 44 9.12 2.42 4.32
CA VAL A 44 8.18 3.30 5.03
C VAL A 44 8.78 4.69 5.19
N THR A 45 7.92 5.69 5.30
CA THR A 45 8.30 7.05 5.64
C THR A 45 7.22 7.71 6.48
N GLY A 46 7.62 8.62 7.38
CA GLY A 46 6.70 9.24 8.34
C GLY A 46 6.27 8.30 9.46
N ASN A 47 6.95 7.16 9.66
CA ASN A 47 6.66 6.23 10.74
C ASN A 47 7.04 6.82 12.11
N LYS A 48 6.22 6.56 13.13
CA LYS A 48 6.48 6.92 14.53
C LYS A 48 7.28 5.86 15.27
N SER A 49 7.39 4.67 14.69
CA SER A 49 8.09 3.54 15.29
C SER A 49 8.62 2.56 14.25
N GLU A 50 9.52 1.68 14.67
CA GLU A 50 9.99 0.56 13.85
C GLU A 50 9.11 -0.70 13.99
N ARG A 51 7.91 -0.59 14.61
CA ARG A 51 7.02 -1.74 14.84
C ARG A 51 6.57 -2.40 13.54
N HIS A 52 6.50 -1.64 12.45
CA HIS A 52 6.17 -2.14 11.10
C HIS A 52 7.06 -3.31 10.68
N ARG A 53 8.33 -3.36 11.10
CA ARG A 53 9.28 -4.44 10.77
C ARG A 53 8.89 -5.81 11.31
N ARG A 54 8.09 -5.84 12.39
CA ARG A 54 7.61 -7.08 13.01
C ARG A 54 6.29 -7.58 12.41
N ILE A 55 5.66 -6.78 11.54
CA ILE A 55 4.39 -7.12 10.91
C ILE A 55 4.68 -8.04 9.72
N ILE A 56 4.16 -9.26 9.80
CA ILE A 56 4.15 -10.24 8.72
C ILE A 56 2.69 -10.55 8.42
N LEU A 57 2.27 -10.35 7.17
CA LEU A 57 0.89 -10.55 6.76
C LEU A 57 0.79 -11.67 5.73
N GLN A 58 -0.25 -12.50 5.87
CA GLN A 58 -0.66 -13.44 4.83
C GLN A 58 -1.67 -12.78 3.90
N SER A 59 -1.87 -13.37 2.71
CA SER A 59 -2.93 -12.97 1.79
C SER A 59 -4.30 -12.93 2.49
N GLY A 60 -5.03 -11.83 2.30
CA GLY A 60 -6.32 -11.56 2.92
C GLY A 60 -6.29 -11.08 4.39
N LYS A 61 -5.11 -10.84 4.99
CA LYS A 61 -4.99 -10.36 6.38
C LYS A 61 -4.45 -8.92 6.46
N GLY A 62 -5.13 -8.09 7.26
CA GLY A 62 -4.84 -6.66 7.37
C GLY A 62 -5.01 -5.91 6.04
N VAL A 63 -4.63 -4.63 6.02
CA VAL A 63 -4.82 -3.78 4.83
C VAL A 63 -4.05 -4.33 3.63
N ALA A 64 -2.75 -4.60 3.79
CA ALA A 64 -1.92 -5.08 2.68
C ALA A 64 -2.35 -6.46 2.17
N GLY A 65 -2.69 -7.40 3.07
CA GLY A 65 -3.13 -8.72 2.65
C GLY A 65 -4.46 -8.68 1.89
N LEU A 66 -5.41 -7.83 2.30
CA LEU A 66 -6.68 -7.67 1.61
C LEU A 66 -6.49 -7.10 0.20
N VAL A 67 -5.79 -5.96 0.07
CA VAL A 67 -5.52 -5.34 -1.24
C VAL A 67 -4.73 -6.27 -2.15
N PHE A 68 -3.73 -6.98 -1.61
CA PHE A 68 -2.97 -7.97 -2.38
C PHE A 68 -3.85 -9.11 -2.91
N LYS A 69 -4.76 -9.63 -2.08
CA LYS A 69 -5.66 -10.72 -2.45
C LYS A 69 -6.69 -10.31 -3.50
N THR A 70 -7.23 -9.10 -3.39
CA THR A 70 -8.35 -8.65 -4.23
C THR A 70 -7.89 -7.95 -5.49
N GLY A 71 -6.67 -7.37 -5.50
CA GLY A 71 -6.25 -6.44 -6.54
C GLY A 71 -7.09 -5.15 -6.56
N LYS A 72 -7.79 -4.84 -5.47
CA LYS A 72 -8.67 -3.66 -5.40
C LYS A 72 -8.15 -2.69 -4.37
N SER A 73 -8.12 -1.42 -4.74
CA SER A 73 -7.80 -0.31 -3.83
C SER A 73 -8.80 -0.24 -2.68
N MET A 74 -8.33 0.21 -1.52
CA MET A 74 -9.11 0.41 -0.30
C MET A 74 -8.99 1.86 0.13
N PHE A 75 -10.12 2.48 0.47
CA PHE A 75 -10.20 3.83 1.02
C PHE A 75 -11.00 3.79 2.31
N VAL A 76 -10.51 4.47 3.34
CA VAL A 76 -11.17 4.60 4.65
C VAL A 76 -10.96 6.02 5.17
N GLY A 77 -12.05 6.76 5.29
CA GLY A 77 -12.03 8.14 5.78
C GLY A 77 -12.02 8.21 7.31
N ASP A 78 -12.63 7.24 8.00
CA ASP A 78 -12.58 7.10 9.45
C ASP A 78 -12.45 5.63 9.85
N ALA A 79 -11.23 5.22 10.21
CA ALA A 79 -10.91 3.84 10.51
C ALA A 79 -11.65 3.30 11.73
N LEU A 80 -11.91 4.15 12.73
CA LEU A 80 -12.61 3.72 13.94
C LEU A 80 -14.07 3.41 13.64
N HIS A 81 -14.72 4.30 12.88
CA HIS A 81 -16.13 4.17 12.52
C HIS A 81 -16.36 3.08 11.46
N GLU A 82 -15.54 3.04 10.41
CA GLU A 82 -15.75 2.14 9.26
C GLU A 82 -15.27 0.71 9.48
N LEU A 83 -14.18 0.51 10.23
CA LEU A 83 -13.67 -0.84 10.51
C LEU A 83 -14.19 -1.38 11.84
N GLY A 84 -14.56 -0.49 12.77
CA GLY A 84 -14.95 -0.82 14.13
C GLY A 84 -13.75 -0.97 15.07
N THR A 85 -13.84 -0.36 16.25
CA THR A 85 -12.80 -0.37 17.30
C THR A 85 -12.28 -1.77 17.60
N ASP A 86 -13.21 -2.72 17.78
CA ASP A 86 -12.88 -4.09 18.14
C ASP A 86 -12.18 -4.84 17.01
N ASN A 87 -12.21 -4.34 15.77
CA ASN A 87 -11.56 -4.99 14.64
C ASN A 87 -10.18 -4.40 14.32
N LEU A 88 -9.77 -3.29 14.93
CA LEU A 88 -8.51 -2.61 14.60
C LEU A 88 -7.28 -3.50 14.84
N PHE A 89 -7.36 -4.47 15.75
CA PHE A 89 -6.27 -5.44 15.96
C PHE A 89 -5.97 -6.29 14.72
N ASN A 90 -6.94 -6.45 13.81
CA ASN A 90 -6.74 -7.15 12.53
C ASN A 90 -5.94 -6.32 11.53
N TYR A 91 -5.71 -5.04 11.82
CA TYR A 91 -5.01 -4.08 10.97
C TYR A 91 -3.79 -3.49 11.69
N PRO A 92 -2.74 -4.31 11.92
CA PRO A 92 -1.65 -3.97 12.84
C PRO A 92 -0.87 -2.71 12.44
N ILE A 93 -0.82 -2.38 11.15
CA ILE A 93 -0.14 -1.16 10.68
C ILE A 93 -0.89 0.12 11.13
N LEU A 94 -2.23 0.10 11.15
CA LEU A 94 -3.03 1.23 11.58
C LEU A 94 -2.78 1.51 13.06
N VAL A 95 -2.75 0.45 13.88
CA VAL A 95 -2.47 0.54 15.31
C VAL A 95 -1.02 0.95 15.58
N ALA A 96 -0.06 0.37 14.87
CA ALA A 96 1.36 0.67 15.04
C ALA A 96 1.70 2.14 14.76
N GLU A 97 1.04 2.73 13.77
CA GLU A 97 1.34 4.09 13.30
C GLU A 97 0.30 5.13 13.72
N GLY A 98 -0.80 4.70 14.35
CA GLY A 98 -1.90 5.56 14.78
C GLY A 98 -2.67 6.17 13.62
N LEU A 99 -2.82 5.45 12.52
CA LEU A 99 -3.53 5.92 11.32
C LEU A 99 -5.03 5.88 11.54
N LYS A 100 -5.71 6.96 11.15
CA LYS A 100 -7.14 7.17 11.38
C LYS A 100 -7.94 7.39 10.10
N SER A 101 -7.30 7.86 9.03
CA SER A 101 -7.84 7.83 7.67
C SER A 101 -6.73 7.37 6.73
N PHE A 102 -7.00 6.47 5.81
CA PHE A 102 -5.96 5.88 4.97
C PHE A 102 -6.51 5.40 3.62
N GLY A 103 -5.59 5.23 2.68
CA GLY A 103 -5.84 4.67 1.36
C GLY A 103 -4.75 3.66 1.02
N ALA A 104 -5.12 2.57 0.36
CA ALA A 104 -4.18 1.56 -0.08
C ALA A 104 -4.45 1.13 -1.51
N ILE A 105 -3.40 0.94 -2.29
CA ILE A 105 -3.47 0.54 -3.69
C ILE A 105 -2.58 -0.67 -4.00
N PRO A 106 -3.02 -1.55 -4.91
CA PRO A 106 -2.18 -2.63 -5.42
C PRO A 106 -1.04 -2.06 -6.30
N LEU A 107 0.12 -2.69 -6.24
CA LEU A 107 1.24 -2.42 -7.16
C LEU A 107 1.38 -3.61 -8.10
N TYR A 108 1.06 -3.45 -9.38
CA TYR A 108 1.10 -4.53 -10.36
C TYR A 108 2.44 -4.63 -11.09
N LYS A 109 2.84 -5.86 -11.40
CA LYS A 109 3.90 -6.19 -12.37
C LYS A 109 3.49 -7.48 -13.08
N TYR A 110 3.64 -7.55 -14.41
CA TYR A 110 3.26 -8.72 -15.23
C TYR A 110 1.84 -9.27 -14.92
N SER A 111 0.85 -8.37 -14.82
CA SER A 111 -0.56 -8.68 -14.49
C SER A 111 -0.76 -9.43 -13.16
N ARG A 112 0.16 -9.27 -12.21
CA ARG A 112 0.01 -9.76 -10.84
C ARG A 112 0.28 -8.65 -9.86
N VAL A 113 -0.40 -8.68 -8.72
CA VAL A 113 -0.07 -7.78 -7.61
C VAL A 113 1.24 -8.28 -6.99
N TYR A 114 2.25 -7.40 -6.92
CA TYR A 114 3.56 -7.69 -6.32
C TYR A 114 3.76 -6.98 -4.99
N GLY A 115 2.94 -5.96 -4.71
CA GLY A 115 2.98 -5.23 -3.47
C GLY A 115 1.75 -4.37 -3.26
N VAL A 116 1.75 -3.64 -2.15
CA VAL A 116 0.70 -2.71 -1.77
C VAL A 116 1.36 -1.44 -1.27
N MET A 117 0.91 -0.29 -1.78
CA MET A 117 1.25 1.00 -1.20
C MET A 117 0.11 1.46 -0.28
N LEU A 118 0.44 1.89 0.93
CA LEU A 118 -0.47 2.44 1.91
C LEU A 118 -0.07 3.89 2.17
N VAL A 119 -1.02 4.80 2.12
CA VAL A 119 -0.91 6.20 2.51
C VAL A 119 -1.90 6.48 3.63
N GLY A 120 -1.58 7.39 4.55
CA GLY A 120 -2.53 7.71 5.60
C GLY A 120 -2.19 8.93 6.44
N TYR A 121 -3.21 9.34 7.19
CA TYR A 121 -3.17 10.39 8.18
C TYR A 121 -3.53 9.86 9.56
N ARG A 122 -3.06 10.55 10.59
CA ARG A 122 -3.32 10.28 12.01
C ARG A 122 -4.53 11.05 12.55
N LYS A 123 -5.20 11.78 11.67
CA LYS A 123 -6.45 12.50 11.91
C LYS A 123 -7.58 11.84 11.11
N ASN A 124 -8.78 11.80 11.69
CA ASN A 124 -9.98 11.30 10.99
C ASN A 124 -10.33 12.24 9.84
N GLN A 125 -10.88 11.67 8.76
CA GLN A 125 -11.43 12.40 7.61
C GLN A 125 -10.43 13.34 6.94
N ALA A 126 -9.12 13.11 7.13
CA ALA A 126 -8.07 13.94 6.55
C ALA A 126 -7.74 13.50 5.12
N LEU A 127 -7.79 12.20 4.83
CA LEU A 127 -7.75 11.71 3.44
C LEU A 127 -9.13 11.88 2.82
N THR A 128 -9.24 12.71 1.79
CA THR A 128 -10.49 12.86 1.02
C THR A 128 -10.52 11.89 -0.16
N PRO A 129 -11.72 11.53 -0.68
CA PRO A 129 -11.84 10.72 -1.89
C PRO A 129 -11.13 11.34 -3.10
N GLU A 130 -11.19 12.67 -3.23
CA GLU A 130 -10.56 13.40 -4.33
C GLU A 130 -9.03 13.31 -4.26
N GLN A 131 -8.44 13.57 -3.08
CA GLN A 131 -7.00 13.43 -2.89
C GLN A 131 -6.55 11.98 -3.11
N PHE A 132 -7.35 11.01 -2.69
CA PHE A 132 -7.04 9.60 -2.93
C PHE A 132 -7.09 9.25 -4.42
N GLU A 133 -8.04 9.79 -5.18
CA GLU A 133 -8.11 9.60 -6.64
C GLU A 133 -6.91 10.24 -7.36
N GLU A 134 -6.53 11.47 -6.99
CA GLU A 134 -5.35 12.14 -7.53
C GLU A 134 -4.07 11.33 -7.25
N PHE A 135 -3.94 10.83 -6.01
CA PHE A 135 -2.85 9.94 -5.63
C PHE A 135 -2.81 8.67 -6.49
N LYS A 136 -3.95 8.02 -6.73
CA LYS A 136 -4.01 6.84 -7.60
C LYS A 136 -3.54 7.14 -9.02
N GLN A 137 -3.95 8.27 -9.58
CA GLN A 137 -3.57 8.66 -10.94
C GLN A 137 -2.07 8.94 -11.07
N GLU A 138 -1.46 9.59 -10.07
CA GLU A 138 -0.01 9.82 -10.01
C GLU A 138 0.75 8.49 -9.99
N ILE A 139 0.39 7.57 -9.08
CA ILE A 139 1.06 6.26 -8.99
C ILE A 139 0.82 5.41 -10.24
N GLY A 140 -0.41 5.42 -10.75
CA GLY A 140 -0.81 4.56 -11.85
C GLY A 140 -0.26 4.91 -13.21
N THR A 141 0.22 6.14 -13.35
CA THR A 141 0.95 6.55 -14.54
C THR A 141 2.46 6.25 -14.43
N LYS A 142 3.06 6.37 -13.24
CA LYS A 142 4.52 6.25 -13.04
C LYS A 142 4.90 5.84 -11.61
N PHE A 143 5.07 4.55 -11.31
CA PHE A 143 5.72 4.11 -10.06
C PHE A 143 6.79 3.04 -10.31
N GLY A 144 7.94 3.49 -10.81
CA GLY A 144 9.10 2.66 -11.04
C GLY A 144 8.77 1.44 -11.93
N PRO A 145 9.01 0.20 -11.46
CA PRO A 145 8.74 -1.00 -12.23
C PRO A 145 7.28 -1.49 -12.13
N PHE A 146 6.43 -0.77 -11.39
CA PHE A 146 5.04 -1.12 -11.17
C PHE A 146 4.11 -0.23 -11.98
N TYR A 147 2.98 -0.81 -12.39
CA TYR A 147 1.87 -0.11 -13.03
C TYR A 147 0.60 -0.32 -12.19
N ASP A 148 -0.39 0.56 -12.30
CA ASP A 148 -1.69 0.44 -11.59
C ASP A 148 -2.78 -0.24 -12.42
N LYS A 149 -2.39 -0.86 -13.55
CA LYS A 149 -3.32 -1.60 -14.40
C LYS A 149 -2.84 -3.03 -14.63
N GLU A 150 -3.81 -3.93 -14.60
CA GLU A 150 -3.70 -5.24 -15.24
C GLU A 150 -3.33 -5.00 -16.71
N MET A 151 -2.33 -5.69 -17.27
CA MET A 151 -2.15 -5.63 -18.73
C MET A 151 -3.43 -6.23 -19.32
N VAL A 152 -4.20 -5.42 -20.03
CA VAL A 152 -5.25 -5.92 -20.92
C VAL A 152 -4.56 -6.91 -21.83
N LYS A 153 -5.06 -8.15 -21.88
CA LYS A 153 -4.58 -9.15 -22.84
C LYS A 153 -4.57 -8.48 -24.20
N ASP A 154 -3.40 -8.49 -24.81
CA ASP A 154 -3.26 -8.11 -26.20
C ASP A 154 -4.08 -9.12 -27.02
N ASP A 155 -5.25 -8.71 -27.50
CA ASP A 155 -6.07 -9.50 -28.42
C ASP A 155 -5.49 -9.51 -29.85
N SER A 156 -4.24 -9.05 -30.06
CA SER A 156 -3.54 -9.17 -31.34
C SER A 156 -2.76 -10.49 -31.50
N VAL A 157 -3.45 -11.61 -31.22
CA VAL A 157 -3.13 -12.88 -31.90
C VAL A 157 -4.37 -13.30 -32.67
N GLN A 158 -4.46 -12.77 -33.89
CA GLN A 158 -5.27 -13.32 -34.97
C GLN A 158 -4.39 -14.24 -35.82
#